data_AF-A0A9D1ED24-F1
#
_entry.id   AF-A0A9D1ED24-F1
#
_cell.length_a   1.000
_cell.length_b   1.000
_cell.length_c   1.000
_cell.angle_alpha   90.00
_cell.angle_beta   90.00
_cell.angle_gamma   90.00
#
_symmetry.space_group_name_H-M   'P 1'
#
loop_
_entity.id
_entity.type
_entity.pdbx_description
1 polymer ?
#
loop_
_entity_poly.entity_id
_entity_poly.type
_entity_poly.pdbx_seq_one_letter_code
_entity_poly.pdbx_strand_id
1 'polypeptide(L)'
;MLDASYYKKTDEIIEHYGHSQSALIPIIQDIQNEYRYLPPELLSYVAKKIHINEAKAYSVATFYENFSFEAKGKYIIKVCDGTACHVRKSTAVLERLYKELGLSKGKSTTDDMLFTLETVSCLGACGLAPVLTVNDQVHPAMTPDKVSELIQELRGESE
;
A
#
# COMPACT_ATOMS: atom_id res chain seq x y z
N MET A 1 -16.85 12.32 -6.71
CA MET A 1 -16.92 13.11 -5.47
C MET A 1 -16.85 12.13 -4.33
N LEU A 2 -15.89 12.34 -3.44
CA LEU A 2 -15.74 11.54 -2.23
C LEU A 2 -16.91 11.80 -1.26
N ASP A 3 -17.15 10.84 -0.36
CA ASP A 3 -18.16 11.00 0.69
C ASP A 3 -17.77 12.11 1.68
N ALA A 4 -18.76 12.75 2.31
CA ALA A 4 -18.52 13.83 3.26
C ALA A 4 -17.67 13.39 4.47
N SER A 5 -17.71 12.11 4.84
CA SER A 5 -16.87 11.54 5.88
C SER A 5 -15.37 11.68 5.59
N TYR A 6 -14.97 11.63 4.30
CA TYR A 6 -13.56 11.74 3.91
C TYR A 6 -12.98 13.10 4.30
N TYR A 7 -13.68 14.17 3.95
CA TYR A 7 -13.25 15.53 4.25
C TYR A 7 -13.24 15.81 5.75
N LYS A 8 -14.25 15.34 6.48
CA LYS A 8 -14.33 15.53 7.94
C LYS A 8 -13.11 14.91 8.63
N LYS A 9 -12.79 13.67 8.30
CA LYS A 9 -11.65 12.96 8.90
C LYS A 9 -10.31 13.55 8.44
N THR A 10 -10.22 14.04 7.20
CA THR A 10 -9.06 14.81 6.75
C THR A 10 -8.89 16.12 7.53
N ASP A 11 -9.97 16.84 7.84
CA ASP A 11 -9.89 18.03 8.68
C ASP A 11 -9.39 17.69 10.10
N GLU A 12 -9.85 16.57 10.70
CA GLU A 12 -9.31 16.09 12.01
C GLU A 12 -7.80 15.84 11.95
N ILE A 13 -7.30 15.20 10.88
CA ILE A 13 -5.87 14.95 10.68
C ILE A 13 -5.10 16.26 10.50
N ILE A 14 -5.63 17.21 9.72
CA ILE A 14 -5.01 18.52 9.52
C ILE A 14 -4.93 19.29 10.85
N GLU A 15 -5.98 19.28 11.66
CA GLU A 15 -5.99 19.95 12.96
C GLU A 15 -4.96 19.35 13.93
N HIS A 16 -4.72 18.04 13.87
CA HIS A 16 -3.70 17.38 14.69
C HIS A 16 -2.28 17.89 14.42
N TYR A 17 -1.92 18.12 13.15
CA TYR A 17 -0.58 18.56 12.76
C TYR A 17 -0.45 20.08 12.55
N GLY A 18 -1.57 20.78 12.37
CA GLY A 18 -1.64 22.19 12.03
C GLY A 18 -1.42 22.51 10.55
N HIS A 19 -1.40 23.80 10.23
CA HIS A 19 -1.45 24.32 8.85
C HIS A 19 -0.09 24.66 8.24
N SER A 20 1.00 24.14 8.80
CA SER A 20 2.36 24.40 8.29
C SER A 20 2.65 23.59 7.03
N GLN A 21 3.48 24.13 6.12
CA GLN A 21 3.96 23.37 4.96
C GLN A 21 4.75 22.11 5.37
N SER A 22 5.39 22.13 6.53
CA SER A 22 6.12 20.97 7.08
C SER A 22 5.20 19.83 7.49
N ALA A 23 3.90 20.09 7.67
CA ALA A 23 2.91 19.09 8.04
C ALA A 23 2.38 18.27 6.85
N LEU A 24 2.76 18.62 5.60
CA LEU A 24 2.23 17.95 4.42
C LEU A 24 2.44 16.42 4.46
N ILE A 25 3.68 15.97 4.65
CA ILE A 25 4.04 14.54 4.64
C ILE A 25 3.27 13.75 5.72
N PRO A 26 3.29 14.15 7.01
CA PRO A 26 2.55 13.40 8.02
C PRO A 26 1.02 13.42 7.78
N ILE A 27 0.46 14.53 7.29
CA ILE A 27 -0.98 14.59 6.95
C ILE A 27 -1.34 13.59 5.86
N ILE A 28 -0.62 13.59 4.72
CA ILE A 28 -0.93 12.67 3.61
C ILE A 28 -0.63 11.22 3.96
N GLN A 29 0.31 10.98 4.89
CA GLN A 29 0.60 9.66 5.44
C GLN A 29 -0.56 9.14 6.28
N ASP A 30 -1.13 9.94 7.17
CA ASP A 30 -2.28 9.55 7.98
C ASP A 30 -3.56 9.38 7.14
N ILE A 31 -3.76 10.23 6.12
CA ILE A 31 -4.85 10.06 5.15
C ILE A 31 -4.72 8.70 4.44
N GLN A 32 -3.51 8.36 3.99
CA GLN A 32 -3.29 7.07 3.36
C GLN A 32 -3.45 5.91 4.34
N ASN A 33 -3.05 6.05 5.60
CA ASN A 33 -3.26 5.00 6.60
C ASN A 33 -4.77 4.76 6.86
N GLU A 34 -5.55 5.83 6.92
CA GLU A 34 -7.00 5.77 7.13
C GLU A 34 -7.72 5.12 5.94
N TYR A 35 -7.43 5.58 4.71
CA TYR A 35 -8.17 5.14 3.52
C TYR A 35 -7.48 4.05 2.71
N ARG A 36 -6.23 3.69 3.03
CA ARG A 36 -5.31 2.81 2.28
C ARG A 36 -4.84 3.32 0.93
N TYR A 37 -5.22 4.56 0.59
CA TYR A 37 -4.75 5.29 -0.58
C TYR A 37 -4.89 6.78 -0.34
N LEU A 38 -4.30 7.58 -1.23
CA LEU A 38 -4.36 9.04 -1.20
C LEU A 38 -5.23 9.52 -2.37
N PRO A 39 -6.52 9.85 -2.14
CA PRO A 39 -7.37 10.39 -3.20
C PRO A 39 -6.80 11.71 -3.74
N PRO A 40 -6.71 11.90 -5.07
CA PRO A 40 -6.24 13.15 -5.67
C PRO A 40 -7.03 14.38 -5.19
N GLU A 41 -8.35 14.21 -5.02
CA GLU A 41 -9.26 15.25 -4.51
C GLU A 41 -8.91 15.68 -3.07
N LEU A 42 -8.53 14.74 -2.20
CA LEU A 42 -8.07 15.06 -0.84
C LEU A 42 -6.69 15.72 -0.84
N LEU A 43 -5.79 15.33 -1.74
CA LEU A 43 -4.47 15.97 -1.84
C LEU A 43 -4.60 17.45 -2.21
N SER A 44 -5.45 17.77 -3.20
CA SER A 44 -5.77 19.16 -3.57
C SER A 44 -6.47 19.90 -2.42
N TYR A 45 -7.34 19.23 -1.65
CA TYR A 45 -7.99 19.81 -0.47
C TYR A 45 -6.99 20.16 0.64
N VAL A 46 -6.09 19.24 0.98
CA VAL A 46 -5.01 19.45 1.96
C VAL A 46 -4.10 20.60 1.53
N ALA A 47 -3.69 20.65 0.27
CA ALA A 47 -2.85 21.71 -0.26
C ALA A 47 -3.45 23.11 -0.04
N LYS A 48 -4.76 23.26 -0.25
CA LYS A 48 -5.50 24.50 0.01
C LYS A 48 -5.53 24.85 1.50
N LYS A 49 -5.77 23.87 2.36
CA LYS A 49 -5.88 24.04 3.83
C LYS A 49 -4.56 24.42 4.49
N ILE A 50 -3.44 23.93 3.99
CA ILE A 50 -2.10 24.25 4.52
C ILE A 50 -1.38 25.35 3.73
N HIS A 51 -2.10 26.03 2.84
CA HIS A 51 -1.63 27.17 2.04
C HIS A 51 -0.37 26.88 1.19
N ILE A 52 -0.37 25.75 0.48
CA ILE A 52 0.67 25.42 -0.52
C ILE A 52 0.08 25.28 -1.92
N ASN A 53 0.96 25.37 -2.93
CA ASN A 53 0.59 25.07 -4.30
C ASN A 53 0.28 23.57 -4.45
N GLU A 54 -0.83 23.24 -5.13
CA GLU A 54 -1.20 21.86 -5.47
C GLU A 54 -0.05 21.14 -6.19
N ALA A 55 0.65 21.80 -7.11
CA ALA A 55 1.80 21.20 -7.81
C ALA A 55 2.91 20.73 -6.85
N LYS A 56 3.12 21.45 -5.74
CA LYS A 56 4.07 21.05 -4.69
C LYS A 56 3.56 19.82 -3.94
N ALA A 57 2.27 19.75 -3.64
CA ALA A 57 1.65 18.61 -2.98
C ALA A 57 1.76 17.33 -3.84
N TYR A 58 1.40 17.43 -5.13
CA TYR A 58 1.56 16.33 -6.09
C TYR A 58 3.02 15.93 -6.27
N SER A 59 3.94 16.91 -6.37
CA SER A 59 5.37 16.61 -6.48
C SER A 59 5.91 15.82 -5.29
N VAL A 60 5.43 16.08 -4.08
CA VAL A 60 5.83 15.32 -2.88
C VAL A 60 5.19 13.93 -2.91
N ALA A 61 3.90 13.85 -3.19
CA ALA A 61 3.16 12.59 -3.22
C ALA A 61 3.66 11.63 -4.31
N THR A 62 4.12 12.13 -5.46
CA THR A 62 4.70 11.29 -6.52
C THR A 62 6.18 10.96 -6.31
N PHE A 63 6.89 11.74 -5.49
CA PHE A 63 8.31 11.50 -5.22
C PHE A 63 8.55 10.30 -4.29
N TYR A 64 7.67 10.09 -3.31
CA TYR A 64 7.77 8.95 -2.40
C TYR A 64 6.95 7.77 -2.91
N GLU A 65 7.63 6.66 -3.22
CA GLU A 65 7.00 5.40 -3.68
C GLU A 65 5.95 4.85 -2.70
N ASN A 66 6.01 5.23 -1.42
CA ASN A 66 5.08 4.76 -0.41
C ASN A 66 3.66 5.31 -0.62
N PHE A 67 3.49 6.47 -1.28
CA PHE A 67 2.17 7.02 -1.53
C PHE A 67 1.55 6.43 -2.80
N SER A 68 0.27 6.10 -2.72
CA SER A 68 -0.49 5.52 -3.82
C SER A 68 -1.79 6.26 -4.02
N PHE A 69 -2.06 6.64 -5.27
CA PHE A 69 -3.32 7.27 -5.67
C PHE A 69 -4.42 6.26 -5.99
N GLU A 70 -4.07 4.98 -6.05
CA GLU A 70 -5.00 3.89 -6.37
C GLU A 70 -5.48 3.23 -5.08
N ALA A 71 -6.78 2.94 -5.02
CA ALA A 71 -7.37 2.29 -3.86
C ALA A 71 -6.76 0.90 -3.65
N LYS A 72 -6.28 0.65 -2.43
CA LYS A 72 -5.72 -0.65 -2.03
C LYS A 72 -6.69 -1.43 -1.16
N GLY A 73 -6.61 -2.75 -1.29
CA GLY A 73 -7.35 -3.67 -0.46
C GLY A 73 -6.86 -3.69 0.99
N LYS A 74 -7.58 -4.39 1.85
CA LYS A 74 -7.28 -4.51 3.29
C LYS A 74 -5.87 -5.06 3.55
N TYR A 75 -5.42 -6.04 2.77
CA TYR A 75 -4.11 -6.66 2.88
C TYR A 75 -3.25 -6.32 1.66
N ILE A 76 -2.20 -5.53 1.89
CA ILE A 76 -1.21 -5.18 0.89
C ILE A 76 -0.06 -6.18 0.99
N ILE A 77 0.03 -7.06 -0.01
CA ILE A 77 1.05 -8.09 -0.14
C ILE A 77 2.16 -7.55 -1.04
N LYS A 78 3.35 -7.32 -0.49
CA LYS A 78 4.54 -6.89 -1.26
C LYS A 78 5.51 -8.06 -1.41
N VAL A 79 5.74 -8.53 -2.63
CA VAL A 79 6.67 -9.63 -2.92
C VAL A 79 8.02 -9.07 -3.34
N CYS A 80 9.10 -9.55 -2.71
CA CYS A 80 10.46 -9.16 -3.09
C CYS A 80 10.89 -9.82 -4.42
N ASP A 81 11.25 -9.00 -5.40
CA ASP A 81 11.86 -9.42 -6.67
C ASP A 81 13.37 -9.11 -6.75
N GLY A 82 14.00 -8.89 -5.58
CA GLY A 82 15.45 -8.71 -5.50
C GLY A 82 16.20 -10.00 -5.86
N THR A 83 17.45 -9.88 -6.33
CA THR A 83 18.24 -11.00 -6.86
C THR A 83 18.31 -12.20 -5.90
N ALA A 84 18.46 -11.97 -4.59
CA ALA A 84 18.51 -13.05 -3.60
C ALA A 84 17.18 -13.82 -3.51
N CYS A 85 16.04 -13.13 -3.62
CA CYS A 85 14.72 -13.74 -3.65
C CYS A 85 14.46 -14.46 -4.97
N HIS A 86 14.88 -13.85 -6.08
CA HIS A 86 14.76 -14.42 -7.42
C HIS A 86 15.49 -15.77 -7.53
N VAL A 87 16.76 -15.84 -7.10
CA VAL A 87 17.55 -17.08 -7.10
C VAL A 87 16.91 -18.17 -6.21
N ARG A 88 16.20 -17.76 -5.14
CA ARG A 88 15.44 -18.67 -4.28
C ARG A 88 14.00 -18.92 -4.75
N LYS A 89 13.68 -18.63 -6.01
CA LYS A 89 12.39 -18.91 -6.67
C LYS A 89 11.22 -18.07 -6.17
N SER A 90 11.42 -16.80 -5.80
CA SER A 90 10.32 -15.88 -5.47
C SER A 90 9.29 -15.71 -6.58
N THR A 91 9.67 -15.92 -7.85
CA THR A 91 8.72 -15.90 -8.97
C THR A 91 7.62 -16.95 -8.82
N ALA A 92 7.91 -18.14 -8.31
CA ALA A 92 6.89 -19.17 -8.10
C ALA A 92 5.87 -18.77 -7.01
N VAL A 93 6.34 -18.03 -5.98
CA VAL A 93 5.49 -17.43 -4.95
C VAL A 93 4.57 -16.37 -5.56
N LEU A 94 5.13 -15.48 -6.39
CA LEU A 94 4.35 -14.45 -7.08
C LEU A 94 3.29 -15.03 -8.02
N GLU A 95 3.64 -16.02 -8.84
CA GLU A 95 2.69 -16.69 -9.74
C GLU A 95 1.56 -17.40 -8.98
N ARG A 96 1.87 -17.97 -7.80
CA ARG A 96 0.85 -18.57 -6.94
C ARG A 96 -0.14 -17.51 -6.43
N LEU A 97 0.36 -16.36 -5.97
CA LEU A 97 -0.46 -15.23 -5.54
C LEU A 97 -1.38 -14.75 -6.67
N TYR A 98 -0.85 -14.58 -7.89
CA TYR A 98 -1.67 -14.20 -9.05
C TYR A 98 -2.78 -15.20 -9.32
N LYS A 99 -2.47 -16.50 -9.30
CA LYS A 99 -3.45 -17.56 -9.58
C LYS A 99 -4.57 -17.63 -8.54
N GLU A 100 -4.24 -17.56 -7.24
CA GLU A 100 -5.23 -17.73 -6.17
C GLU A 100 -6.10 -16.49 -5.95
N LEU A 101 -5.54 -15.31 -6.18
CA LEU A 101 -6.26 -14.04 -6.01
C LEU A 101 -6.92 -13.56 -7.31
N GLY A 102 -6.65 -14.20 -8.46
CA GLY A 102 -7.15 -13.75 -9.76
C GLY A 102 -6.57 -12.40 -10.18
N LEU A 103 -5.32 -12.15 -9.80
CA LEU A 103 -4.59 -10.91 -10.04
C LEU A 103 -3.59 -11.07 -11.19
N SER A 104 -3.08 -9.95 -11.68
CA SER A 104 -2.02 -9.92 -12.70
C SER A 104 -1.22 -8.62 -12.62
N LYS A 105 -0.18 -8.47 -13.45
CA LYS A 105 0.56 -7.20 -13.55
C LYS A 105 -0.31 -6.00 -13.91
N GLY A 106 -1.46 -6.21 -14.58
CA GLY A 106 -2.42 -5.16 -14.93
C GLY A 106 -3.61 -5.07 -13.97
N LYS A 107 -3.72 -5.97 -12.99
CA LYS A 107 -4.78 -6.00 -11.98
C LYS A 107 -4.17 -6.38 -10.64
N SER A 108 -3.78 -5.37 -9.86
CA SER A 108 -3.08 -5.52 -8.58
C SER A 108 -4.03 -5.70 -7.39
N THR A 109 -5.29 -5.25 -7.48
CA THR A 109 -6.25 -5.33 -6.37
C THR A 109 -7.44 -6.22 -6.73
N THR A 110 -7.92 -7.02 -5.77
CA THR A 110 -9.09 -7.90 -5.93
C THR A 110 -10.39 -7.10 -5.95
N ASP A 111 -11.43 -7.63 -6.60
CA ASP A 111 -12.70 -6.89 -6.78
C ASP A 111 -13.47 -6.66 -5.47
N ASP A 112 -13.21 -7.50 -4.47
CA ASP A 112 -13.74 -7.40 -3.10
C ASP A 112 -12.94 -6.43 -2.21
N MET A 113 -11.90 -5.78 -2.74
CA MET A 113 -11.01 -4.88 -2.01
C MET A 113 -10.35 -5.54 -0.78
N LEU A 114 -10.16 -6.85 -0.80
CA LEU A 114 -9.52 -7.58 0.30
C LEU A 114 -8.00 -7.64 0.16
N PHE A 115 -7.48 -7.85 -1.05
CA PHE A 115 -6.05 -8.02 -1.31
C PHE A 115 -5.54 -7.06 -2.39
N THR A 116 -4.36 -6.50 -2.16
CA THR A 116 -3.54 -5.83 -3.18
C THR A 116 -2.18 -6.50 -3.25
N LEU A 117 -1.73 -6.83 -4.47
CA LEU A 117 -0.45 -7.47 -4.73
C LEU A 117 0.49 -6.50 -5.44
N GLU A 118 1.67 -6.31 -4.86
CA GLU A 118 2.73 -5.45 -5.36
C GLU A 118 4.05 -6.21 -5.41
N THR A 119 4.93 -5.81 -6.33
CA THR A 119 6.30 -6.30 -6.39
C THR A 119 7.25 -5.18 -6.00
N VAL A 120 8.20 -5.47 -5.12
CA VAL A 120 9.21 -4.52 -4.66
C VAL A 120 10.60 -5.01 -4.98
N SER A 121 11.50 -4.08 -5.34
CA SER A 121 12.86 -4.41 -5.76
C SER A 121 13.69 -5.05 -4.63
N CYS A 122 13.51 -4.62 -3.38
CA CYS A 122 14.20 -5.20 -2.24
C CYS A 122 13.48 -4.88 -0.92
N LEU A 123 13.36 -5.87 -0.04
CA LEU A 123 12.84 -5.72 1.33
C LEU A 123 13.98 -5.66 2.39
N GLY A 124 15.25 -5.69 1.98
CA GLY A 124 16.39 -5.66 2.89
C GLY A 124 16.61 -6.94 3.72
N ALA A 125 15.76 -7.96 3.57
CA ALA A 125 15.77 -9.18 4.36
C ALA A 125 16.34 -10.40 3.59
N CYS A 126 17.44 -10.22 2.85
CA CYS A 126 17.99 -11.24 1.95
C CYS A 126 18.32 -12.59 2.64
N GLY A 127 18.68 -12.58 3.93
CA GLY A 127 18.91 -13.80 4.71
C GLY A 127 17.66 -14.68 4.89
N LEU A 128 16.47 -14.08 4.78
CA LEU A 128 15.17 -14.72 4.97
C LEU A 128 14.45 -15.05 3.64
N ALA A 129 15.13 -14.86 2.51
CA ALA A 129 14.56 -15.04 1.18
C ALA A 129 14.06 -16.49 0.93
N PRO A 130 12.98 -16.69 0.14
CA PRO A 130 12.08 -15.68 -0.44
C PRO A 130 11.24 -15.00 0.64
N VAL A 131 11.08 -13.68 0.54
CA VAL A 131 10.40 -12.87 1.54
C VAL A 131 9.32 -12.01 0.87
N LEU A 132 8.19 -11.88 1.56
CA LEU A 132 7.13 -10.93 1.25
C LEU A 132 6.69 -10.22 2.52
N THR A 133 5.96 -9.12 2.39
CA THR A 133 5.25 -8.51 3.52
C THR A 133 3.75 -8.52 3.31
N VAL A 134 3.00 -8.55 4.40
CA VAL A 134 1.56 -8.27 4.44
C VAL A 134 1.37 -7.09 5.39
N ASN A 135 0.90 -5.94 4.90
CA ASN A 135 0.78 -4.70 5.68
C ASN A 135 2.05 -4.40 6.51
N ASP A 136 3.20 -4.53 5.85
CA ASP A 136 4.55 -4.33 6.40
C ASP A 136 5.02 -5.36 7.45
N GLN A 137 4.23 -6.39 7.76
CA GLN A 137 4.69 -7.55 8.52
C GLN A 137 5.46 -8.52 7.63
N VAL A 138 6.65 -8.93 8.07
CA VAL A 138 7.57 -9.76 7.26
C VAL A 138 7.22 -11.24 7.37
N HIS A 139 7.01 -11.89 6.22
CA HIS A 139 6.84 -13.34 6.11
C HIS A 139 8.07 -13.98 5.45
N PRO A 140 8.91 -14.68 6.22
CA PRO A 140 10.16 -15.24 5.73
C PRO A 140 10.00 -16.63 5.10
N ALA A 141 10.97 -17.03 4.27
CA ALA A 141 11.08 -18.36 3.67
C ALA A 141 9.76 -18.86 3.06
N MET A 142 9.15 -18.00 2.25
CA MET A 142 7.87 -18.27 1.61
C MET A 142 8.01 -19.26 0.46
N THR A 143 7.01 -20.13 0.35
CA THR A 143 6.83 -21.11 -0.70
C THR A 143 5.40 -20.99 -1.26
N PRO A 144 5.11 -21.50 -2.46
CA PRO A 144 3.75 -21.50 -2.99
C PRO A 144 2.71 -22.10 -2.04
N ASP A 145 3.07 -23.13 -1.26
CA ASP A 145 2.15 -23.76 -0.32
C ASP A 145 1.87 -22.85 0.89
N LYS A 146 2.92 -22.25 1.48
CA LYS A 146 2.78 -21.27 2.57
C LYS A 146 1.99 -20.03 2.16
N VAL A 147 2.11 -19.61 0.91
CA VAL A 147 1.29 -18.52 0.35
C VAL A 147 -0.19 -18.86 0.40
N SER A 148 -0.53 -20.12 0.10
CA SER A 148 -1.92 -20.57 0.06
C SER A 148 -2.52 -20.61 1.46
N GLU A 149 -1.73 -21.12 2.42
CA GLU A 149 -2.06 -21.10 3.85
C GLU A 149 -2.26 -19.67 4.33
N LEU A 150 -1.33 -18.76 3.98
CA LEU A 150 -1.41 -17.34 4.34
C LEU A 150 -2.67 -16.66 3.78
N ILE A 151 -3.05 -16.92 2.52
CA ILE A 151 -4.28 -16.36 1.95
C ILE A 151 -5.51 -16.86 2.72
N GLN A 152 -5.55 -18.15 3.07
CA GLN A 152 -6.67 -18.72 3.82
C GLN A 152 -6.78 -18.12 5.22
N GLU A 153 -5.65 -17.95 5.92
CA GLU A 153 -5.58 -17.30 7.23
C GLU A 153 -6.13 -15.87 7.16
N LEU A 154 -5.64 -15.06 6.21
CA LEU A 154 -6.07 -13.66 6.05
C LEU A 154 -7.55 -13.53 5.66
N ARG A 155 -8.11 -14.49 4.91
CA ARG A 155 -9.54 -14.56 4.62
C ARG A 155 -10.34 -14.87 5.88
N GLY A 156 -9.90 -15.83 6.69
CA GLY A 156 -10.56 -16.20 7.95
C GLY A 156 -10.54 -15.08 9.00
N GLU A 157 -9.51 -14.23 9.03
CA GLU A 157 -9.45 -13.03 9.87
C GLU A 157 -10.34 -11.87 9.40
N SER A 158 -10.94 -12.00 8.21
CA SER A 158 -11.74 -10.95 7.58
C SER A 158 -13.25 -11.22 7.63
N GLU A 159 -13.65 -12.40 8.09
CA GLU A 159 -15.03 -12.74 8.47
C GLU A 159 -15.32 -12.32 9.91
#